data_AF-A0A0D6TD61-F1
#
_entry.id   AF-A0A0D6TD61-F1
#
_cell.length_a   1.000
_cell.length_b   1.000
_cell.length_c   1.000
_cell.angle_alpha   90.00
_cell.angle_beta   90.00
_cell.angle_gamma   90.00
#
_symmetry.space_group_name_H-M   'P 1'
#
loop_
_entity.id
_entity.type
_entity.pdbx_description
1 polymer ?
#
loop_
_entity_poly.entity_id
_entity_poly.type
_entity_poly.pdbx_seq_one_letter_code
_entity_poly.pdbx_strand_id
1 'polypeptide(L)'
;MTHATLTLEDGPELSGEIVDTGGDYIRIRTTTKMTQDQLAQYAEGLIEIGGKMQKVMLESAIPLPDDEEVIELTMRRFTPSA
;
A
#
# COMPACT_ATOMS: atom_id res chain seq x y z
N MET A 1 14.87 -6.77 1.33
CA MET A 1 13.52 -6.23 1.50
C MET A 1 13.49 -4.88 0.80
N THR A 2 12.51 -4.64 -0.06
CA THR A 2 12.43 -3.40 -0.85
C THR A 2 11.48 -2.45 -0.15
N HIS A 3 11.92 -1.21 0.07
CA HIS A 3 11.07 -0.19 0.68
C HIS A 3 10.12 0.39 -0.36
N ALA A 4 8.91 0.74 0.07
CA ALA A 4 7.92 1.45 -0.71
C ALA A 4 7.29 2.57 0.12
N THR A 5 6.99 3.67 -0.56
CA THR A 5 6.24 4.79 0.02
C THR A 5 4.92 4.90 -0.73
N LEU A 6 3.80 4.79 -0.02
CA LEU A 6 2.45 4.96 -0.55
C LEU A 6 1.90 6.31 -0.10
N THR A 7 1.56 7.17 -1.03
CA THR A 7 0.83 8.41 -0.78
C THR A 7 -0.63 8.21 -1.19
N LEU A 8 -1.55 8.17 -0.23
CA LEU A 8 -2.98 8.07 -0.50
C LEU A 8 -3.53 9.44 -0.95
N GLU A 9 -4.44 9.46 -1.92
CA GLU A 9 -5.07 10.69 -2.40
C GLU A 9 -5.90 11.35 -1.29
N ASP A 10 -5.67 12.64 -1.01
CA ASP A 10 -6.21 13.37 0.15
C ASP A 10 -5.94 12.70 1.51
N GLY A 11 -4.96 11.80 1.55
CA GLY A 11 -4.64 10.97 2.69
C GLY A 11 -3.21 11.13 3.18
N PRO A 12 -2.81 10.30 4.15
CA PRO A 12 -1.45 10.29 4.65
C PRO A 12 -0.49 9.56 3.73
N GLU A 13 0.79 9.82 3.96
CA GLU A 13 1.88 9.02 3.44
C GLU A 13 2.17 7.84 4.38
N LEU A 14 2.29 6.64 3.80
CA LEU A 14 2.56 5.39 4.49
C LEU A 14 3.86 4.81 3.94
N SER A 15 4.83 4.58 4.80
CA SER A 15 6.09 3.91 4.44
C SER A 15 6.04 2.45 4.88
N GLY A 16 6.55 1.55 4.05
CA GLY A 16 6.51 0.12 4.35
C GLY A 16 7.47 -0.72 3.52
N GLU A 17 7.42 -2.02 3.76
CA GLU A 17 8.19 -3.01 3.03
C GLU A 17 7.32 -3.73 2.01
N ILE A 18 7.86 -3.97 0.82
CA ILE A 18 7.22 -4.79 -0.21
C ILE A 18 7.23 -6.25 0.25
N VAL A 19 6.04 -6.82 0.33
CA VAL A 19 5.80 -8.25 0.53
C VAL A 19 5.80 -8.97 -0.81
N ASP A 20 5.10 -8.42 -1.80
CA ASP A 20 4.98 -9.00 -3.13
C ASP A 20 4.68 -7.93 -4.20
N THR A 21 5.19 -8.15 -5.41
CA THR A 21 4.90 -7.36 -6.61
C THR A 21 4.62 -8.32 -7.76
N GLY A 22 3.41 -8.86 -7.81
CA GLY A 22 2.99 -9.84 -8.80
C GLY A 22 1.99 -9.26 -9.81
N GLY A 23 2.39 -9.16 -11.07
CA GLY A 23 1.53 -8.67 -12.15
C GLY A 23 0.95 -7.28 -11.87
N ASP A 24 -0.38 -7.20 -11.81
CA ASP A 24 -1.11 -5.96 -11.55
C ASP A 24 -1.16 -5.60 -10.06
N TYR A 25 -0.72 -6.47 -9.16
CA TYR A 25 -0.88 -6.30 -7.72
C TYR A 25 0.44 -5.97 -7.03
N ILE A 26 0.33 -5.15 -5.98
CA ILE A 26 1.42 -4.81 -5.08
C ILE A 26 0.91 -5.00 -3.65
N ARG A 27 1.65 -5.78 -2.87
CA ARG A 27 1.42 -5.97 -1.45
C ARG A 27 2.55 -5.34 -0.66
N ILE A 28 2.21 -4.44 0.25
CA ILE A 28 3.16 -3.84 1.18
C ILE A 28 2.71 -4.05 2.61
N ARG A 29 3.67 -4.11 3.52
CA ARG A 29 3.46 -4.15 4.95
C ARG A 29 3.90 -2.82 5.53
N THR A 30 3.00 -2.12 6.20
CA THR A 30 3.27 -0.81 6.81
C THR A 30 2.84 -0.80 8.27
N THR A 31 3.56 -0.05 9.08
CA THR A 31 3.16 0.24 10.47
C THR A 31 2.44 1.58 10.48
N THR A 32 1.19 1.60 10.91
CA THR A 32 0.38 2.82 10.93
C THR A 32 -0.56 2.85 12.12
N LYS A 33 -0.88 4.05 12.60
CA LYS A 33 -1.89 4.26 13.64
C LYS A 33 -3.32 4.30 13.09
N MET A 34 -3.48 4.20 11.76
CA MET A 34 -4.78 4.19 11.13
C MET A 34 -5.43 2.82 11.24
N THR A 35 -6.74 2.81 11.42
CA THR A 35 -7.51 1.56 11.36
C THR A 35 -7.75 1.13 9.92
N GLN A 36 -8.08 -0.15 9.75
CA GLN A 36 -8.56 -0.69 8.47
C GLN A 36 -9.70 0.15 7.88
N ASP A 37 -10.67 0.56 8.70
CA ASP A 37 -11.81 1.35 8.25
C ASP A 37 -11.42 2.75 7.77
N GLN A 38 -10.40 3.36 8.38
CA GLN A 38 -9.88 4.65 7.92
C GLN A 38 -9.14 4.51 6.59
N LEU A 39 -8.36 3.45 6.43
CA LEU A 39 -7.64 3.17 5.18
C LEU A 39 -8.59 2.82 4.04
N ALA A 40 -9.67 2.09 4.32
CA ALA A 40 -10.69 1.73 3.34
C ALA A 40 -11.47 2.93 2.75
N GLN A 41 -11.36 4.12 3.35
CA GLN A 41 -11.94 5.35 2.78
C GLN A 41 -11.14 5.87 1.57
N TYR A 42 -9.87 5.47 1.44
CA TYR A 42 -9.02 5.86 0.35
C TYR A 42 -9.11 4.84 -0.78
N ALA A 43 -9.50 5.31 -1.96
CA ALA A 43 -9.58 4.45 -3.14
C ALA A 43 -8.28 4.45 -3.94
N GLU A 44 -7.62 5.60 -4.08
CA GLU A 44 -6.48 5.79 -4.98
C GLU A 44 -5.26 6.35 -4.27
N GLY A 45 -4.09 6.12 -4.86
CA GLY A 45 -2.83 6.64 -4.37
C GLY A 45 -1.69 6.52 -5.37
N LEU A 46 -0.52 7.01 -4.96
CA LEU A 46 0.74 6.89 -5.68
C LEU A 46 1.69 6.05 -4.83
N ILE A 47 2.24 4.98 -5.41
CA ILE A 47 3.30 4.20 -4.77
C ILE A 47 4.64 4.50 -5.43
N GLU A 48 5.63 4.82 -4.61
CA GLU A 48 7.03 4.95 -5.01
C GLU A 48 7.82 3.70 -4.60
N ILE A 49 8.47 3.08 -5.58
CA ILE A 49 9.33 1.91 -5.38
C ILE A 49 10.65 2.18 -6.10
N GLY A 50 11.74 2.33 -5.34
CA GLY A 50 13.07 2.55 -5.91
C GLY A 50 13.15 3.77 -6.85
N GLY A 51 12.52 4.88 -6.47
CA GLY A 51 12.48 6.12 -7.26
C GLY A 51 11.48 6.12 -8.42
N LYS A 52 10.71 5.05 -8.61
CA LYS A 52 9.65 4.98 -9.63
C LYS A 52 8.28 5.13 -8.98
N MET A 53 7.58 6.19 -9.34
CA MET A 53 6.19 6.42 -8.93
C MET A 53 5.20 5.74 -9.88
N GLN A 54 4.16 5.14 -9.32
CA GLN A 54 3.09 4.48 -10.07
C GLN A 54 1.74 4.75 -9.42
N LYS A 55 0.71 4.98 -10.24
CA LYS A 55 -0.65 5.13 -9.76
C LYS A 55 -1.26 3.77 -9.41
N VAL A 56 -1.83 3.68 -8.23
CA VAL A 56 -2.43 2.46 -7.69
C VAL A 56 -3.79 2.74 -7.07
N MET A 57 -4.61 1.70 -7.01
CA MET A 57 -5.89 1.67 -6.30
C MET A 57 -5.71 0.78 -5.07
N LEU A 58 -6.08 1.27 -3.89
CA LEU A 58 -6.09 0.46 -2.67
C LEU A 58 -7.28 -0.50 -2.73
N GLU A 59 -7.02 -1.80 -2.76
CA GLU A 59 -8.09 -2.82 -2.78
C GLU A 59 -8.42 -3.34 -1.38
N SER A 60 -7.41 -3.49 -0.52
CA SER A 60 -7.64 -3.96 0.85
C SER A 60 -6.56 -3.50 1.81
N ALA A 61 -6.95 -3.27 3.06
CA ALA A 61 -6.06 -3.06 4.20
C ALA A 61 -6.39 -4.11 5.27
N ILE A 62 -5.49 -5.05 5.54
CA ILE A 62 -5.73 -6.15 6.47
C ILE A 62 -4.68 -6.09 7.60
N PRO A 63 -5.09 -5.88 8.86
CA PRO A 63 -4.17 -5.94 9.99
C PRO A 63 -3.62 -7.37 10.14
N LEU A 64 -2.36 -7.49 10.55
CA LEU A 64 -1.77 -8.79 10.81
C LEU A 64 -2.28 -9.37 12.13
N PRO A 65 -2.56 -10.68 12.20
CA PRO A 65 -3.05 -11.31 13.43
C PRO A 65 -2.03 -11.29 14.58
N ASP A 66 -0.74 -11.19 14.25
CA ASP A 66 0.35 -11.16 15.23
C ASP A 66 0.70 -9.74 15.71
N ASP A 67 0.25 -8.70 14.98
CA ASP A 67 0.56 -7.29 15.25
C ASP A 67 -0.52 -6.37 14.65
N GLU A 68 -1.40 -5.85 15.51
CA GLU A 68 -2.51 -4.98 15.12
C GLU A 68 -2.05 -3.60 14.62
N GLU A 69 -0.80 -3.18 14.91
CA GLU A 69 -0.22 -1.93 14.42
C GLU A 69 0.35 -2.07 13.00
N VAL A 70 0.50 -3.32 12.53
CA VAL A 70 1.01 -3.65 11.21
C VAL A 70 -0.12 -4.05 10.30
N ILE A 71 -0.26 -3.30 9.20
CA ILE A 71 -1.30 -3.51 8.20
C ILE A 71 -0.64 -3.92 6.89
N GLU A 72 -1.16 -5.00 6.31
CA GLU A 72 -0.85 -5.38 4.94
C GLU A 72 -1.83 -4.70 3.99
N LEU A 73 -1.28 -3.89 3.08
CA LEU A 73 -2.02 -3.18 2.06
C LEU A 73 -1.85 -3.93 0.74
N THR A 74 -2.97 -4.28 0.11
CA THR A 74 -3.01 -4.80 -1.26
C THR A 74 -3.51 -3.70 -2.18
N MET A 75 -2.75 -3.42 -3.21
CA MET A 75 -3.04 -2.38 -4.18
C MET A 75 -2.97 -2.94 -5.59
N ARG A 76 -3.78 -2.40 -6.49
CA ARG A 76 -3.78 -2.71 -7.91
C ARG A 76 -3.22 -1.56 -8.72
N ARG A 77 -2.34 -1.84 -9.68
CA ARG A 77 -1.78 -0.86 -10.61
C ARG A 77 -2.84 -0.41 -11.60
N PHE A 78 -2.91 0.89 -11.86
CA PHE A 78 -3.73 1.42 -12.96
C PHE A 78 -3.16 1.07 -14.33
N THR A 79 -1.83 1.06 -14.43
CA THR A 79 -1.10 0.62 -15.62
C THR A 79 -0.21 -0.56 -15.21
N PRO A 80 -0.46 -1.77 -15.76
CA PRO A 80 0.40 -2.92 -15.52
C PRO A 80 1.86 -2.59 -15.85
N SER A 81 2.80 -2.99 -14.99
CA SER A 81 4.21 -2.95 -15.39
C SER A 81 4.45 -4.12 -16.34
N ALA A 82 4.61 -3.80 -17.63
CA ALA A 82 5.05 -4.75 -18.66
C ALA A 82 6.47 -5.27 -18.41
#